data_AF-A0A3D2IJD0-F1
#
_entry.id   AF-A0A3D2IJD0-F1
#
_cell.length_a   1.000
_cell.length_b   1.000
_cell.length_c   1.000
_cell.angle_alpha   90.00
_cell.angle_beta   90.00
_cell.angle_gamma   90.00
#
_symmetry.space_group_name_H-M   'P 1'
#
loop_
_entity.id
_entity.type
_entity.pdbx_description
1 polymer ?
#
loop_
_entity_poly.entity_id
_entity_poly.type
_entity_poly.pdbx_seq_one_letter_code
_entity_poly.pdbx_strand_id
1 'polypeptide(L)'
;MGALSCQDKVESDVLARINEYSITEVHFENAFKEYYFRTGRAISANPSTKLSVLNAKFDNYVLATYAEDKKLDKTEAAFQKRGEIERRVLNEEYLNQIILKDIQVSEEELNQ
;
A
#
# COMPACT_ATOMS: atom_id res chain seq x y z
N MET A 1 16.24 10.36 34.11
CA MET A 1 14.82 10.19 34.45
C MET A 1 14.06 11.13 33.54
N GLY A 2 13.28 10.73 32.54
CA GLY A 2 12.47 9.54 32.40
C GLY A 2 11.15 10.04 31.84
N ALA A 3 11.07 10.14 30.52
CA ALA A 3 9.83 10.35 29.79
C ALA A 3 10.02 9.71 28.41
N LEU A 4 9.99 8.37 28.40
CA LEU A 4 9.65 7.62 27.21
C LEU A 4 8.22 8.05 26.85
N SER A 5 8.10 9.01 25.94
CA SER A 5 6.88 9.27 25.22
C SER A 5 6.57 7.99 24.46
N CYS A 6 5.67 7.18 25.03
CA CYS A 6 4.98 6.16 24.28
C CYS A 6 4.18 6.91 23.22
N GLN A 7 4.73 7.01 22.01
CA GLN A 7 3.88 7.17 20.85
C GLN A 7 2.95 5.95 20.89
N ASP A 8 1.68 6.20 21.16
CA ASP A 8 0.61 5.23 20.93
C ASP A 8 0.78 4.75 19.50
N LYS A 9 1.46 3.61 19.34
CA LYS A 9 1.38 2.85 18.11
C LYS A 9 -0.10 2.51 18.03
N VAL A 10 -0.79 3.14 17.09
CA VAL A 10 -2.06 2.64 16.61
C VAL A 10 -1.77 1.23 16.15
N GLU A 11 -1.88 0.24 17.04
CA GLU A 11 -1.95 -1.17 16.69
C GLU A 11 -3.28 -1.30 15.95
N SER A 12 -3.27 -0.89 14.67
CA SER A 12 -4.41 -1.12 13.79
C SER A 12 -4.65 -2.61 13.79
N ASP A 13 -5.90 -3.00 14.07
CA ASP A 13 -6.27 -4.40 14.23
C ASP A 13 -5.77 -5.23 13.04
N VAL A 14 -5.02 -6.29 13.35
CA VAL A 14 -4.51 -7.24 12.36
C VAL A 14 -5.66 -8.15 11.94
N LEU A 15 -6.07 -8.05 10.69
CA LEU A 15 -7.17 -8.80 10.11
C LEU A 15 -6.74 -10.17 9.56
N ALA A 16 -5.50 -10.26 9.07
CA ALA A 16 -4.90 -11.49 8.57
C ALA A 16 -3.37 -11.43 8.69
N ARG A 17 -2.72 -12.58 8.85
CA ARG A 17 -1.25 -12.70 8.93
C ARG A 17 -0.76 -13.97 8.25
N ILE A 18 0.37 -13.86 7.57
CA ILE A 18 1.16 -14.98 7.07
C ILE A 18 2.64 -14.67 7.25
N ASN A 19 3.35 -15.50 8.02
CA ASN A 19 4.72 -15.25 8.44
C ASN A 19 4.87 -13.81 8.98
N GLU A 20 5.81 -13.04 8.41
CA GLU A 20 6.10 -11.66 8.77
C GLU A 20 5.12 -10.64 8.15
N TYR A 21 4.28 -11.05 7.21
CA TYR A 21 3.31 -10.17 6.55
C TYR A 21 2.01 -10.10 7.32
N SER A 22 1.54 -8.89 7.58
CA SER A 22 0.25 -8.65 8.24
C SER A 22 -0.60 -7.67 7.44
N ILE A 23 -1.88 -7.99 7.31
CA ILE A 23 -2.90 -7.08 6.80
C ILE A 23 -3.58 -6.47 8.00
N THR A 24 -3.47 -5.17 8.10
CA THR A 24 -4.18 -4.38 9.10
C THR A 24 -5.43 -3.73 8.52
N GLU A 25 -6.26 -3.16 9.39
CA GLU A 25 -7.42 -2.38 8.96
C GLU A 25 -7.05 -1.28 7.94
N VAL A 26 -5.94 -0.57 8.14
CA VAL A 26 -5.45 0.46 7.21
C VAL A 26 -5.17 -0.11 5.81
N HIS A 27 -4.52 -1.27 5.74
CA HIS A 27 -4.27 -1.96 4.46
C HIS A 27 -5.57 -2.35 3.78
N PHE A 28 -6.54 -2.83 4.54
CA PHE A 28 -7.85 -3.21 4.05
C PHE A 28 -8.64 -2.00 3.53
N GLU A 29 -8.69 -0.90 4.27
CA GLU A 29 -9.38 0.32 3.85
C GLU A 29 -8.77 0.90 2.57
N ASN A 30 -7.44 0.94 2.48
CA ASN A 30 -6.75 1.40 1.28
C ASN A 30 -7.09 0.51 0.09
N ALA A 31 -7.09 -0.82 0.27
CA ALA A 31 -7.54 -1.76 -0.76
C ALA A 31 -8.97 -1.47 -1.21
N PHE A 32 -9.87 -1.26 -0.25
CA PHE A 32 -11.29 -1.00 -0.52
C PHE A 32 -11.48 0.31 -1.31
N LYS A 33 -10.74 1.37 -0.96
CA LYS A 33 -10.71 2.66 -1.68
C LYS A 33 -10.14 2.49 -3.09
N GLU A 34 -9.03 1.78 -3.26
CA GLU A 34 -8.41 1.50 -4.57
C GLU A 34 -9.41 0.83 -5.53
N TYR A 35 -10.19 -0.14 -5.04
CA TYR A 35 -11.21 -0.80 -5.84
C TYR A 35 -12.30 0.17 -6.33
N TYR A 36 -12.73 1.11 -5.48
CA TYR A 36 -13.66 2.17 -5.87
C TYR A 36 -13.05 3.07 -6.94
N PHE A 37 -11.84 3.60 -6.71
CA PHE A 37 -11.17 4.50 -7.65
C PHE A 37 -10.88 3.86 -9.00
N ARG A 38 -10.53 2.57 -9.02
CA ARG A 38 -10.25 1.84 -10.27
C ARG A 38 -11.50 1.58 -11.11
N THR A 39 -12.64 1.31 -10.46
CA THR A 39 -13.86 0.88 -11.17
C THR A 39 -14.88 2.00 -11.38
N GLY A 40 -14.76 3.10 -10.64
CA GLY A 40 -15.74 4.19 -10.62
C GLY A 40 -17.12 3.76 -10.10
N ARG A 41 -17.23 2.55 -9.54
CA ARG A 41 -18.48 1.98 -9.07
C ARG A 41 -18.48 1.94 -7.55
N ALA A 42 -19.60 2.37 -6.95
CA ALA A 42 -19.83 2.18 -5.53
C ALA A 42 -19.83 0.69 -5.22
N ILE A 43 -19.06 0.30 -4.20
CA ILE A 43 -18.91 -1.08 -3.77
C ILE A 43 -19.69 -1.25 -2.48
N SER A 44 -20.58 -2.23 -2.43
CA SER A 44 -21.32 -2.55 -1.21
C SER A 44 -20.38 -3.11 -0.14
N ALA A 45 -20.37 -2.52 1.05
CA ALA A 45 -19.57 -2.98 2.19
C ALA A 45 -20.18 -4.21 2.91
N ASN A 46 -20.76 -5.15 2.15
CA ASN A 46 -21.33 -6.37 2.71
C ASN A 46 -20.21 -7.37 3.09
N PRO A 47 -20.48 -8.37 3.98
CA PRO A 47 -19.45 -9.30 4.45
C PRO A 47 -18.73 -10.06 3.33
N SER A 48 -19.45 -10.48 2.29
CA SER A 48 -18.85 -11.21 1.16
C SER A 48 -17.85 -10.34 0.41
N THR A 49 -18.20 -9.08 0.13
CA THR A 49 -17.33 -8.16 -0.57
C THR A 49 -16.11 -7.78 0.26
N LYS A 50 -16.28 -7.56 1.57
CA LYS A 50 -15.16 -7.34 2.49
C LYS A 50 -14.21 -8.53 2.49
N LEU A 51 -14.73 -9.75 2.57
CA LEU A 51 -13.92 -10.96 2.50
C LEU A 51 -13.17 -11.08 1.15
N SER A 52 -13.83 -10.79 0.02
CA SER A 52 -13.17 -10.82 -1.29
C SER A 52 -12.02 -9.81 -1.40
N VAL A 53 -12.20 -8.58 -0.88
CA VAL A 53 -11.14 -7.56 -0.88
C VAL A 53 -9.98 -7.97 0.03
N LEU A 54 -10.28 -8.51 1.21
CA LEU A 54 -9.27 -9.01 2.14
C LEU A 54 -8.46 -10.16 1.52
N ASN A 55 -9.14 -11.16 0.96
CA ASN A 55 -8.49 -12.30 0.29
C ASN A 55 -7.63 -11.83 -0.88
N ALA A 56 -8.12 -10.91 -1.71
CA ALA A 56 -7.35 -10.38 -2.83
C ALA A 56 -6.03 -9.70 -2.39
N LYS A 57 -5.98 -9.07 -1.21
CA LYS A 57 -4.73 -8.56 -0.64
C LYS A 57 -3.90 -9.68 -0.01
N PHE A 58 -4.53 -10.58 0.75
CA PHE A 58 -3.86 -11.68 1.45
C PHE A 58 -3.16 -12.65 0.50
N ASP A 59 -3.81 -13.01 -0.60
CA ASP A 59 -3.28 -13.92 -1.61
C ASP A 59 -1.96 -13.42 -2.21
N ASN A 60 -1.74 -12.10 -2.29
CA ASN A 60 -0.46 -11.55 -2.73
C ASN A 60 0.67 -11.83 -1.72
N TYR A 61 0.38 -11.76 -0.43
CA TYR A 61 1.36 -12.11 0.61
C TYR A 61 1.63 -13.61 0.64
N VAL A 62 0.61 -14.43 0.41
CA VAL A 62 0.79 -15.88 0.21
C VAL A 62 1.75 -16.15 -0.95
N LEU A 63 1.54 -15.52 -2.11
CA LEU A 63 2.44 -15.66 -3.25
C LEU A 63 3.87 -15.20 -2.95
N ALA A 64 4.03 -14.07 -2.25
CA ALA A 64 5.33 -13.56 -1.84
C ALA A 64 6.06 -14.56 -0.94
N THR A 65 5.39 -15.08 0.09
CA THR A 65 5.95 -16.12 0.97
C THR A 65 6.40 -17.35 0.20
N TYR A 66 5.58 -17.88 -0.72
CA TYR A 66 5.99 -19.03 -1.53
C TYR A 66 7.17 -18.72 -2.47
N ALA A 67 7.30 -17.48 -2.94
CA ALA A 67 8.45 -17.06 -3.75
C ALA A 67 9.73 -17.02 -2.91
N GLU A 68 9.66 -16.55 -1.67
CA GLU A 68 10.76 -16.55 -0.69
C GLU A 68 11.20 -17.98 -0.33
N ASP A 69 10.25 -18.89 -0.07
CA ASP A 69 10.54 -20.30 0.22
C ASP A 69 11.30 -20.97 -0.93
N LYS A 70 10.99 -20.58 -2.17
CA LYS A 70 11.66 -21.04 -3.39
C LYS A 70 12.93 -20.24 -3.71
N LYS A 71 13.31 -19.29 -2.86
CA LYS A 71 14.47 -18.39 -3.03
C LYS A 71 14.46 -17.60 -4.34
N LEU A 72 13.27 -17.35 -4.90
CA LEU A 72 13.12 -16.59 -6.15
C LEU A 72 13.47 -15.10 -5.92
N ASP A 73 13.28 -14.62 -4.70
CA ASP A 73 13.67 -13.29 -4.24
C ASP A 73 15.20 -13.09 -4.15
N LYS A 74 15.99 -14.18 -4.19
CA LYS A 74 17.47 -14.15 -4.11
C LYS A 74 18.16 -14.16 -5.48
N THR A 75 17.40 -14.14 -6.57
CA THR A 75 17.97 -14.10 -7.91
C THR A 75 18.48 -12.70 -8.26
N GLU A 76 19.49 -12.62 -9.13
CA GLU A 76 20.03 -11.34 -9.60
C GLU A 76 18.93 -10.47 -10.25
N ALA A 77 18.07 -11.08 -11.05
CA ALA A 77 16.92 -10.40 -11.66
C ALA A 77 15.96 -9.82 -10.61
N ALA A 78 15.69 -10.56 -9.53
CA ALA A 78 14.85 -10.06 -8.44
C ALA A 78 15.50 -8.88 -7.70
N PHE A 79 16.81 -8.93 -7.45
CA PHE A 79 17.53 -7.82 -6.82
C PHE A 79 17.52 -6.55 -7.67
N GLN A 80 17.80 -6.68 -8.97
CA GLN A 80 17.72 -5.56 -9.90
C GLN A 80 16.31 -4.98 -9.92
N LYS A 81 15.29 -5.84 -10.00
CA LYS A 81 13.90 -5.40 -10.05
C LYS A 81 13.46 -4.69 -8.77
N ARG A 82 13.89 -5.19 -7.61
CA ARG A 82 13.63 -4.53 -6.32
C ARG A 82 14.22 -3.12 -6.29
N GLY A 83 15.47 -2.96 -6.74
CA GLY A 83 16.10 -1.64 -6.82
C GLY A 83 15.41 -0.69 -7.80
N GLU A 84 14.88 -1.18 -8.92
CA GLU A 84 14.07 -0.36 -9.84
C GLU A 84 12.78 0.14 -9.19
N ILE A 85 12.07 -0.74 -8.48
CA ILE A 85 10.83 -0.41 -7.79
C ILE A 85 11.10 0.60 -6.68
N GLU A 86 12.15 0.38 -5.88
CA GLU A 86 12.55 1.31 -4.81
C GLU A 86 12.84 2.71 -5.36
N ARG A 87 13.62 2.81 -6.45
CA ARG A 87 13.87 4.10 -7.10
C ARG A 87 12.58 4.76 -7.61
N ARG A 88 11.65 3.98 -8.16
CA ARG A 88 10.37 4.51 -8.62
C ARG A 88 9.56 5.10 -7.46
N VAL A 89 9.44 4.36 -6.36
CA VAL A 89 8.73 4.84 -5.15
C VAL A 89 9.35 6.13 -4.65
N LEU A 90 10.68 6.19 -4.53
CA LEU A 90 11.37 7.41 -4.08
C LEU A 90 11.12 8.60 -5.01
N ASN A 91 11.15 8.39 -6.32
CA ASN A 91 10.88 9.45 -7.29
C ASN A 91 9.44 9.95 -7.21
N GLU A 92 8.47 9.05 -7.07
CA GLU A 92 7.05 9.40 -6.96
C GLU A 92 6.77 10.16 -5.65
N GLU A 93 7.31 9.71 -4.52
CA GLU A 93 7.16 10.40 -3.24
C GLU A 93 7.81 11.79 -3.26
N TYR A 94 8.99 11.94 -3.86
CA TYR A 94 9.63 13.24 -4.01
C TYR A 94 8.82 14.19 -4.90
N LEU A 95 8.34 13.70 -6.05
CA LEU A 95 7.48 14.47 -6.94
C LEU A 95 6.22 14.93 -6.20
N ASN A 96 5.50 14.02 -5.54
CA ASN A 96 4.23 14.33 -4.90
C ASN A 96 4.38 15.24 -3.68
N GLN A 97 5.35 14.96 -2.80
CA GLN A 97 5.47 15.66 -1.52
C GLN A 97 6.29 16.95 -1.60
N ILE A 98 7.22 17.06 -2.54
CA ILE A 98 8.15 18.20 -2.62
C ILE A 98 7.82 19.08 -3.81
N ILE A 99 7.70 18.50 -5.01
CA ILE A 99 7.52 19.31 -6.23
C ILE A 99 6.07 19.77 -6.36
N LEU A 100 5.10 18.84 -6.29
CA LEU A 100 3.70 19.12 -6.57
C LEU A 100 2.96 19.79 -5.39
N LYS A 101 3.47 19.62 -4.17
CA LYS A 101 2.82 20.13 -2.95
C LYS A 101 2.56 21.63 -2.99
N ASP A 102 3.49 22.39 -3.58
CA ASP A 102 3.45 23.85 -3.60
C ASP A 102 2.92 24.42 -4.93
N ILE A 103 2.52 23.55 -5.88
CA ILE A 103 1.93 23.99 -7.14
C ILE A 103 0.49 24.40 -6.90
N GLN A 104 0.20 25.68 -7.15
CA GLN A 104 -1.15 26.22 -7.20
C GLN A 104 -1.48 26.54 -8.65
N VAL A 105 -2.67 26.13 -9.10
CA VAL A 105 -3.19 26.47 -10.42
C VAL A 105 -4.29 27.52 -10.24
N SER A 106 -4.16 28.63 -10.94
CA SER A 106 -5.14 29.71 -10.97
C SER A 106 -6.27 29.44 -11.98
N GLU A 107 -7.42 30.10 -11.82
CA GLU A 107 -8.52 30.02 -12.80
C GLU A 107 -8.15 30.57 -14.18
N GLU A 108 -7.20 31.51 -14.24
CA GLU A 108 -6.73 32.11 -15.49
C GLU A 108 -5.87 31.12 -16.30
N GLU A 109 -5.08 30.28 -15.63
CA GLU A 109 -4.30 29.20 -16.26
C GLU A 109 -5.17 28.04 -16.74
N LEU A 110 -6.36 27.82 -16.14
CA LEU A 110 -7.29 26.76 -16.55
C LEU A 110 -8.09 27.10 -17.82
N ASN A 111 -8.19 28.38 -18.18
CA ASN A 111 -9.04 28.87 -19.27
C ASN A 111 -8.26 29.30 -20.53
N GLN A 112 -6.94 29.02 -20.58
CA GLN A 112 -6.11 29.12 -21.79
C GLN A 112 -6.05 27.79 -22.53
#